data_AF-A0A1F9QNK1-F1
#
_entry.id   AF-A0A1F9QNK1-F1
#
_cell.length_a   1.000
_cell.length_b   1.000
_cell.length_c   1.000
_cell.angle_alpha   90.00
_cell.angle_beta   90.00
_cell.angle_gamma   90.00
#
_symmetry.space_group_name_H-M   'P 1'
#
loop_
_entity.id
_entity.type
_entity.pdbx_description
1 polymer ?
#
loop_
_entity_poly.entity_id
_entity_poly.type
_entity_poly.pdbx_seq_one_letter_code
_entity_poly.pdbx_strand_id
1 'polypeptide(L)'
;MKHRLLTMALLVIAAAVGARAEDLDASAQEGKAFFDGAVRRAALAAQSPSPQDKARLLAELKKHVTINDRGVPAEGAALNAILARMMDSPTARELAAEFIKEDAKAVIAFEDVPGTEIFEINGKKTFWTDDGYSDTEKNPPEVALNSAYLAAQTENAPAVTAHELLGHVLERKRAERYGVAEVYKFHRNEEANAGLIGWTVGAELGNKITDGWSWKYMADPDDYHKRLQSTTAAYAAKLSTEEMKSPRTAYEKRLADIETLLLGLPARRESLVTWQRIIDHFIEEHDMDGDPFTSLNESLYATLQSLPDTEYNLRKIKEHLESLIRKCDGEAGKAWTGSLAAKADNGYFKEKARVMEERRQVLTGLMQGKTWESEAPPTPPGQISRAQLEELWEKDKASGCGGIL
;
A
#
# COMPACT_ATOMS: atom_id res chain seq x y z
N MET A 1 13.70 51.02 72.66
CA MET A 1 13.36 51.50 71.30
C MET A 1 14.17 50.77 70.23
N LYS A 2 13.96 49.46 70.07
CA LYS A 2 14.65 48.62 69.07
C LYS A 2 13.66 47.59 68.49
N HIS A 3 12.65 48.05 67.76
CA HIS A 3 11.79 47.19 66.91
C HIS A 3 11.06 48.10 65.93
N ARG A 4 11.65 48.43 64.78
CA ARG A 4 10.93 49.10 63.67
C ARG A 4 11.66 49.14 62.32
N LEU A 5 12.69 48.31 62.09
CA LEU A 5 13.51 48.38 60.87
C LEU A 5 13.59 47.07 60.06
N LEU A 6 12.79 46.05 60.39
CA LEU A 6 12.85 44.74 59.70
C LEU A 6 11.64 44.43 58.79
N THR A 7 10.66 45.33 58.66
CA THR A 7 9.41 45.03 57.92
C THR A 7 9.38 45.65 56.51
N MET A 8 10.35 46.48 56.14
CA MET A 8 10.32 47.19 54.84
C MET A 8 11.14 46.52 53.72
N ALA A 9 11.98 45.53 54.04
CA ALA A 9 12.80 44.82 53.04
C ALA A 9 12.10 43.60 52.40
N LEU A 10 11.00 43.10 52.98
CA LEU A 10 10.27 41.92 52.48
C LEU A 10 9.14 42.25 51.50
N LEU A 11 8.74 43.53 51.38
CA LEU A 11 7.64 43.95 50.49
C LEU A 11 8.10 44.35 49.08
N VAL A 12 9.40 44.61 48.87
CA VAL A 12 9.94 44.97 47.54
C VAL A 12 10.29 43.74 46.71
N ILE A 13 10.55 42.58 47.35
CA ILE A 13 10.84 41.32 46.64
C ILE A 13 9.55 40.65 46.14
N ALA A 14 8.41 40.80 46.84
CA ALA A 14 7.14 40.20 46.41
C ALA A 14 6.54 40.87 45.16
N ALA A 15 6.70 42.20 45.00
CA ALA A 15 6.18 42.93 43.84
C ALA A 15 7.01 42.70 42.55
N ALA A 16 8.30 42.38 42.67
CA ALA A 16 9.17 42.05 41.53
C ALA A 16 9.03 40.59 41.04
N VAL A 17 8.44 39.71 41.86
CA VAL A 17 8.13 38.32 41.47
C VAL A 17 6.75 38.23 40.81
N GLY A 18 5.77 39.05 41.21
CA GLY A 18 4.44 39.11 40.58
C GLY A 18 4.47 39.63 39.14
N ALA A 19 5.24 40.69 38.87
CA ALA A 19 5.34 41.26 37.51
C ALA A 19 6.16 40.40 36.53
N ARG A 20 6.92 39.41 37.01
CA ARG A 20 7.57 38.40 36.15
C ARG A 20 6.72 37.16 35.93
N ALA A 21 5.76 36.87 36.81
CA ALA A 21 4.87 35.72 36.66
C ALA A 21 3.76 35.98 35.63
N GLU A 22 3.18 37.18 35.60
CA GLU A 22 2.16 37.55 34.59
C GLU A 22 2.74 37.70 33.18
N ASP A 23 4.00 38.14 33.05
CA ASP A 23 4.70 38.25 31.75
C ASP A 23 5.20 36.87 31.26
N LEU A 24 5.52 35.96 32.18
CA LEU A 24 5.82 34.56 31.85
C LEU A 24 4.56 33.76 31.50
N ASP A 25 3.42 34.02 32.14
CA ASP A 25 2.14 33.38 31.77
C ASP A 25 1.55 33.95 30.47
N ALA A 26 1.74 35.25 30.18
CA ALA A 26 1.39 35.83 28.88
C ALA A 26 2.30 35.30 27.74
N SER A 27 3.61 35.18 27.97
CA SER A 27 4.52 34.57 27.00
C SER A 27 4.38 33.04 26.90
N ALA A 28 3.90 32.37 27.95
CA ALA A 28 3.54 30.94 27.92
C ALA A 28 2.17 30.69 27.27
N GLN A 29 1.24 31.65 27.31
CA GLN A 29 0.00 31.60 26.55
C GLN A 29 0.20 31.94 25.06
N GLU A 30 1.03 32.92 24.73
CA GLU A 30 1.49 33.12 23.33
C GLU A 30 2.32 31.93 22.86
N GLY A 31 3.21 31.39 23.70
CA GLY A 31 3.94 30.15 23.45
C GLY A 31 3.00 28.96 23.18
N LYS A 32 1.95 28.75 23.98
CA LYS A 32 0.98 27.67 23.75
C LYS A 32 0.18 27.84 22.45
N ALA A 33 -0.15 29.06 22.05
CA ALA A 33 -0.77 29.32 20.75
C ALA A 33 0.17 29.03 19.57
N PHE A 34 1.50 29.14 19.77
CA PHE A 34 2.53 28.72 18.80
C PHE A 34 2.86 27.21 18.88
N PHE A 35 2.61 26.54 20.01
CA PHE A 35 2.96 25.13 20.25
C PHE A 35 1.88 24.12 19.87
N ASP A 36 0.64 24.52 19.58
CA ASP A 36 -0.35 23.56 19.07
C ASP A 36 -0.11 23.17 17.60
N GLY A 37 0.73 23.92 16.87
CA GLY A 37 1.35 23.52 15.60
C GLY A 37 0.40 23.13 14.46
N ALA A 38 -0.92 23.18 14.66
CA ALA A 38 -1.91 22.69 13.71
C ALA A 38 -2.05 23.66 12.53
N VAL A 39 -2.11 24.97 12.79
CA VAL A 39 -2.15 26.01 11.75
C VAL A 39 -0.86 26.03 10.94
N ARG A 40 0.31 25.89 11.60
CA ARG A 40 1.61 25.82 10.92
C ARG A 40 1.75 24.55 10.10
N ARG A 41 1.35 23.38 10.63
CA ARG A 41 1.33 22.11 9.89
C ARG A 41 0.38 22.15 8.70
N ALA A 42 -0.81 22.73 8.86
CA ALA A 42 -1.76 22.91 7.77
C ALA A 42 -1.18 23.81 6.65
N ALA A 43 -0.48 24.89 7.00
CA ALA A 43 0.21 25.73 6.03
C ALA A 43 1.34 24.98 5.30
N LEU A 44 2.13 24.16 6.02
CA LEU A 44 3.18 23.32 5.43
C LEU A 44 2.61 22.20 4.54
N ALA A 45 1.41 21.70 4.87
CA ALA A 45 0.70 20.66 4.14
C ALA A 45 -0.25 21.18 3.05
N ALA A 46 -0.30 22.49 2.82
CA ALA A 46 -1.24 23.11 1.88
C ALA A 46 -1.11 22.53 0.45
N GLN A 47 -2.15 22.72 -0.37
CA GLN A 47 -2.16 22.25 -1.77
C GLN A 47 -1.06 22.90 -2.63
N SER A 48 -0.70 24.16 -2.36
CA SER A 48 0.33 24.91 -3.10
C SER A 48 1.33 25.57 -2.14
N PRO A 49 2.21 24.79 -1.48
CA PRO A 49 3.15 25.32 -0.51
C PRO A 49 4.38 25.89 -1.21
N SER A 50 5.06 26.83 -0.55
CA SER A 50 6.34 27.33 -1.07
C SER A 50 7.42 26.24 -1.02
N PRO A 51 8.49 26.33 -1.84
CA PRO A 51 9.64 25.43 -1.72
C PRO A 51 10.25 25.42 -0.31
N GLN A 52 10.26 26.56 0.38
CA GLN A 52 10.73 26.67 1.76
C GLN A 52 9.84 25.89 2.73
N ASP A 53 8.53 25.88 2.52
CA ASP A 53 7.59 25.12 3.35
C ASP A 53 7.78 23.61 3.17
N LYS A 54 7.92 23.15 1.93
CA LYS A 54 8.24 21.73 1.64
C LYS A 54 9.56 21.30 2.31
N ALA A 55 10.60 22.12 2.18
CA ALA A 55 11.90 21.84 2.78
C ALA A 55 11.84 21.78 4.33
N ARG A 56 11.05 22.66 4.95
CA ARG A 56 10.81 22.66 6.40
C ARG A 56 10.06 21.41 6.84
N LEU A 57 9.00 21.02 6.14
CA LEU A 57 8.26 19.80 6.44
C LEU A 57 9.14 18.56 6.33
N LEU A 58 9.94 18.46 5.26
CA LEU A 58 10.91 17.38 5.08
C LEU A 58 11.94 17.33 6.22
N ALA A 59 12.48 18.49 6.61
CA ALA A 59 13.46 18.56 7.70
C ALA A 59 12.87 18.10 9.03
N GLU A 60 11.61 18.43 9.33
CA GLU A 60 10.90 17.92 10.50
C GLU A 60 10.62 16.41 10.39
N LEU A 61 10.14 15.93 9.24
CA LEU A 61 9.89 14.50 9.00
C LEU A 61 11.17 13.67 9.22
N LYS A 62 12.32 14.17 8.76
CA LYS A 62 13.62 13.51 8.94
C LYS A 62 14.11 13.44 10.39
N LYS A 63 13.48 14.14 11.34
CA LYS A 63 13.72 13.91 12.78
C LYS A 63 13.01 12.66 13.31
N HIS A 64 12.04 12.15 12.55
CA HIS A 64 11.24 10.97 12.87
C HIS A 64 11.64 9.74 12.05
N VAL A 65 12.31 9.96 10.90
CA VAL A 65 12.74 8.91 9.97
C VAL A 65 14.26 8.80 9.99
N THR A 66 14.77 7.63 10.37
CA THR A 66 16.19 7.31 10.28
C THR A 66 16.48 6.68 8.92
N ILE A 67 17.44 7.21 8.18
CA ILE A 67 17.93 6.61 6.93
C ILE A 67 19.06 5.64 7.29
N ASN A 68 18.86 4.37 6.98
CA ASN A 68 19.91 3.35 7.03
C ASN A 68 20.43 3.13 5.61
N ASP A 69 21.60 3.72 5.32
CA ASP A 69 22.26 3.60 4.02
C ASP A 69 23.17 2.37 3.91
N ARG A 70 23.21 1.51 4.95
CA ARG A 70 24.05 0.31 5.03
C ARG A 70 25.55 0.57 4.77
N GLY A 71 26.02 1.80 4.94
CA GLY A 71 27.39 2.20 4.61
C GLY A 71 27.62 2.55 3.13
N VAL A 72 26.55 2.70 2.33
CA VAL A 72 26.58 3.07 0.92
C VAL A 72 25.99 4.48 0.75
N PRO A 73 26.81 5.54 0.67
CA PRO A 73 26.30 6.92 0.65
C PRO A 73 25.32 7.24 -0.50
N ALA A 74 25.44 6.52 -1.62
CA ALA A 74 24.51 6.66 -2.75
C ALA A 74 23.08 6.20 -2.39
N GLU A 75 22.94 5.15 -1.58
CA GLU A 75 21.63 4.70 -1.06
C GLU A 75 21.03 5.79 -0.16
N GLY A 76 21.82 6.35 0.75
CA GLY A 76 21.39 7.45 1.61
C GLY A 76 20.95 8.68 0.82
N ALA A 77 21.67 9.04 -0.24
CA ALA A 77 21.29 10.15 -1.12
C ALA A 77 19.98 9.87 -1.87
N ALA A 78 19.79 8.65 -2.39
CA ALA A 78 18.57 8.25 -3.07
C ALA A 78 17.35 8.24 -2.15
N LEU A 79 17.45 7.67 -0.94
CA LEU A 79 16.37 7.71 0.06
C LEU A 79 15.99 9.15 0.44
N ASN A 80 16.98 10.03 0.59
CA ASN A 80 16.72 11.45 0.81
C ASN A 80 15.98 12.11 -0.36
N ALA A 81 16.36 11.79 -1.59
CA ALA A 81 15.70 12.30 -2.79
C ALA A 81 14.26 11.80 -2.91
N ILE A 82 14.02 10.53 -2.55
CA ILE A 82 12.68 9.93 -2.51
C ILE A 82 11.78 10.67 -1.50
N LEU A 83 12.24 10.86 -0.26
CA LEU A 83 11.49 11.61 0.75
C LEU A 83 11.23 13.07 0.31
N ALA A 84 12.20 13.71 -0.34
CA ALA A 84 12.02 15.06 -0.87
C ALA A 84 10.96 15.09 -1.99
N ARG A 85 11.00 14.11 -2.90
CA ARG A 85 10.03 13.99 -4.00
C ARG A 85 8.62 13.72 -3.48
N MET A 86 8.46 12.93 -2.42
CA MET A 86 7.16 12.77 -1.76
C MET A 86 6.55 14.12 -1.36
N MET A 87 7.34 15.10 -0.92
CA MET A 87 6.81 16.41 -0.52
C MET A 87 6.24 17.24 -1.69
N ASP A 88 6.37 16.80 -2.94
CA ASP A 88 5.67 17.40 -4.07
C ASP A 88 4.19 17.00 -4.13
N SER A 89 3.81 15.85 -3.55
CA SER A 89 2.43 15.38 -3.43
C SER A 89 1.68 16.06 -2.27
N PRO A 90 0.51 16.67 -2.50
CA PRO A 90 -0.37 17.15 -1.43
C PRO A 90 -0.68 16.10 -0.37
N THR A 91 -1.06 14.89 -0.80
CA THR A 91 -1.42 13.78 0.11
C THR A 91 -0.24 13.38 1.00
N ALA A 92 0.96 13.25 0.44
CA ALA A 92 2.15 12.92 1.22
C ALA A 92 2.53 14.02 2.22
N ARG A 93 2.33 15.30 1.90
CA ARG A 93 2.59 16.40 2.85
C ARG A 93 1.62 16.40 4.01
N GLU A 94 0.32 16.21 3.74
CA GLU A 94 -0.69 16.07 4.78
C GLU A 94 -0.32 14.93 5.73
N LEU A 95 -0.07 13.74 5.18
CA LEU A 95 0.24 12.56 5.96
C LEU A 95 1.61 12.64 6.66
N ALA A 96 2.60 13.33 6.10
CA ALA A 96 3.86 13.59 6.78
C ALA A 96 3.67 14.52 7.99
N ALA A 97 2.81 15.53 7.88
CA ALA A 97 2.46 16.38 9.02
C ALA A 97 1.75 15.60 10.12
N GLU A 98 0.91 14.63 9.74
CA GLU A 98 0.28 13.70 10.67
C GLU A 98 1.28 12.72 11.29
N PHE A 99 2.23 12.19 10.51
CA PHE A 99 3.32 11.33 10.99
C PHE A 99 4.12 12.00 12.11
N ILE A 100 4.49 13.26 11.89
CA ILE A 100 5.18 14.09 12.89
C ILE A 100 4.26 14.33 14.11
N LYS A 101 2.97 14.60 13.88
CA LYS A 101 1.99 14.86 14.96
C LYS A 101 1.75 13.65 15.86
N GLU A 102 1.69 12.44 15.29
CA GLU A 102 1.53 11.20 16.04
C GLU A 102 2.84 10.75 16.72
N ASP A 103 3.93 11.49 16.54
CA ASP A 103 5.30 11.10 16.92
C ASP A 103 5.64 9.68 16.44
N ALA A 104 5.17 9.32 15.24
CA ALA A 104 5.55 8.07 14.59
C ALA A 104 7.05 8.09 14.28
N LYS A 105 7.69 6.93 14.25
CA LYS A 105 9.12 6.75 13.95
C LYS A 105 9.29 5.61 12.95
N ALA A 106 10.32 5.70 12.13
CA ALA A 106 10.69 4.63 11.21
C ALA A 106 12.20 4.61 10.93
N VAL A 107 12.71 3.44 10.55
CA VAL A 107 13.98 3.29 9.84
C VAL A 107 13.66 2.94 8.39
N ILE A 108 14.23 3.65 7.43
CA ILE A 108 14.08 3.36 6.00
C ILE A 108 15.41 2.89 5.41
N ALA A 109 15.37 1.85 4.59
CA ALA A 109 16.55 1.29 3.91
C ALA A 109 16.19 0.77 2.52
N PHE A 110 17.20 0.60 1.66
CA PHE A 110 17.08 -0.31 0.52
C PHE A 110 17.41 -1.74 0.95
N GLU A 111 16.73 -2.70 0.32
CA GLU A 111 16.97 -4.12 0.51
C GLU A 111 16.99 -4.84 -0.84
N ASP A 112 17.89 -5.82 -0.94
CA ASP A 112 18.01 -6.69 -2.11
C ASP A 112 16.97 -7.82 -1.99
N VAL A 113 15.88 -7.70 -2.72
CA VAL A 113 14.80 -8.71 -2.69
C VAL A 113 15.21 -9.90 -3.58
N PRO A 114 15.27 -11.14 -3.04
CA PRO A 114 15.66 -12.31 -3.81
C PRO A 114 14.77 -12.51 -5.06
N GLY A 115 15.39 -12.83 -6.19
CA GLY A 115 14.69 -13.03 -7.46
C GLY A 115 14.39 -11.73 -8.23
N THR A 116 14.80 -10.56 -7.71
CA THR A 116 14.66 -9.30 -8.45
C THR A 116 15.60 -9.26 -9.65
N GLU A 117 15.02 -9.20 -10.84
CA GLU A 117 15.74 -9.00 -12.09
C GLU A 117 15.28 -7.71 -12.77
N ILE A 118 16.25 -6.88 -13.19
CA ILE A 118 15.98 -5.68 -13.97
C ILE A 118 16.07 -6.05 -15.45
N PHE A 119 15.01 -5.77 -16.18
CA PHE A 119 14.93 -5.95 -17.63
C PHE A 119 14.30 -4.71 -18.28
N GLU A 120 14.25 -4.69 -19.61
CA GLU A 120 13.75 -3.54 -20.37
C GLU A 120 12.47 -3.91 -21.10
N ILE A 121 11.42 -3.09 -20.93
CA ILE A 121 10.19 -3.14 -21.73
C ILE A 121 10.07 -1.81 -22.46
N ASN A 122 10.02 -1.83 -23.78
CA ASN A 122 9.84 -0.65 -24.63
C ASN A 122 10.83 0.50 -24.31
N GLY A 123 12.11 0.20 -24.13
CA GLY A 123 13.14 1.20 -23.83
C GLY A 123 13.17 1.68 -22.38
N LYS A 124 12.36 1.10 -21.49
CA LYS A 124 12.28 1.47 -20.07
C LYS A 124 12.69 0.30 -19.18
N LYS A 125 13.63 0.57 -18.28
CA LYS A 125 14.04 -0.39 -17.24
C LYS A 125 12.92 -0.60 -16.23
N THR A 126 12.62 -1.86 -15.96
CA THR A 126 11.58 -2.34 -15.06
C THR A 126 12.07 -3.59 -14.32
N PHE A 127 11.34 -4.02 -13.30
CA PHE A 127 11.54 -5.29 -12.61
C PHE A 127 10.18 -5.85 -12.18
N TRP A 128 10.11 -7.14 -11.85
CA TRP A 128 8.89 -7.82 -11.38
C TRP A 128 9.19 -8.64 -10.12
N THR A 129 9.00 -8.02 -8.95
CA THR A 129 9.11 -8.62 -7.61
C THR A 129 8.42 -7.70 -6.60
N ASP A 130 8.48 -8.03 -5.30
CA ASP A 130 8.02 -7.13 -4.25
C ASP A 130 8.72 -5.75 -4.34
N ASP A 131 7.91 -4.68 -4.28
CA ASP A 131 8.36 -3.30 -4.38
C ASP A 131 8.98 -2.78 -3.07
N GLY A 132 8.46 -3.26 -1.94
CA GLY A 132 8.86 -2.86 -0.61
C GLY A 132 7.96 -3.53 0.44
N TYR A 133 8.32 -3.34 1.71
CA TYR A 133 7.51 -3.81 2.83
C TYR A 133 7.80 -2.99 4.10
N SER A 134 6.89 -3.11 5.08
CA SER A 134 7.03 -2.53 6.40
C SER A 134 6.96 -3.61 7.49
N ASP A 135 8.01 -3.72 8.30
CA ASP A 135 7.95 -4.47 9.56
C ASP A 135 7.51 -3.53 10.70
N THR A 136 6.19 -3.53 10.95
CA THR A 136 5.57 -2.70 11.97
C THR A 136 5.65 -3.27 13.39
N GLU A 137 6.23 -4.46 13.57
CA GLU A 137 6.41 -5.07 14.89
C GLU A 137 7.76 -4.66 15.54
N LYS A 138 8.70 -4.13 14.74
CA LYS A 138 9.96 -3.56 15.23
C LYS A 138 9.77 -2.20 15.91
N ASN A 139 10.75 -1.80 16.72
CA ASN A 139 10.75 -0.53 17.42
C ASN A 139 12.11 0.22 17.27
N PRO A 140 12.18 1.27 16.44
CA PRO A 140 11.11 1.76 15.57
C PRO A 140 10.77 0.76 14.45
N PRO A 141 9.57 0.85 13.84
CA PRO A 141 9.23 0.12 12.61
C PRO A 141 10.27 0.29 11.50
N GLU A 142 10.48 -0.74 10.70
CA GLU A 142 11.39 -0.73 9.56
C GLU A 142 10.62 -0.72 8.24
N VAL A 143 11.06 0.11 7.29
CA VAL A 143 10.55 0.21 5.93
C VAL A 143 11.68 -0.15 4.99
N ALA A 144 11.48 -1.18 4.18
CA ALA A 144 12.42 -1.62 3.17
C ALA A 144 11.85 -1.32 1.78
N LEU A 145 12.68 -0.72 0.93
CA LEU A 145 12.40 -0.52 -0.50
C LEU A 145 13.29 -1.47 -1.30
N ASN A 146 12.76 -2.04 -2.38
CA ASN A 146 13.57 -2.86 -3.27
C ASN A 146 14.72 -2.02 -3.87
N SER A 147 15.96 -2.49 -3.72
CA SER A 147 17.16 -1.81 -4.24
C SER A 147 17.14 -1.62 -5.76
N ALA A 148 16.32 -2.39 -6.49
CA ALA A 148 16.11 -2.20 -7.93
C ALA A 148 15.57 -0.81 -8.28
N TYR A 149 14.90 -0.12 -7.35
CA TYR A 149 14.48 1.27 -7.53
C TYR A 149 15.64 2.26 -7.75
N LEU A 150 16.87 1.88 -7.44
CA LEU A 150 18.07 2.67 -7.76
C LEU A 150 18.39 2.70 -9.26
N ALA A 151 17.84 1.76 -10.04
CA ALA A 151 18.19 1.58 -11.46
C ALA A 151 16.98 1.45 -12.40
N ALA A 152 15.80 1.09 -11.90
CA ALA A 152 14.59 0.85 -12.66
C ALA A 152 13.37 1.43 -11.94
N GLN A 153 12.38 1.94 -12.69
CA GLN A 153 11.17 2.56 -12.14
C GLN A 153 11.40 3.59 -11.01
N THR A 154 12.50 4.34 -11.06
CA THR A 154 12.90 5.31 -10.01
C THR A 154 11.78 6.29 -9.64
N GLU A 155 10.90 6.61 -10.61
CA GLU A 155 9.74 7.48 -10.45
C GLU A 155 8.67 6.91 -9.49
N ASN A 156 8.58 5.59 -9.34
CA ASN A 156 7.58 4.92 -8.49
C ASN A 156 8.02 4.80 -7.03
N ALA A 157 9.32 4.88 -6.74
CA ALA A 157 9.84 4.75 -5.38
C ALA A 157 9.21 5.69 -4.34
N PRO A 158 8.88 6.98 -4.65
CA PRO A 158 8.12 7.85 -3.74
C PRO A 158 6.72 7.33 -3.40
N ALA A 159 6.02 6.72 -4.36
CA ALA A 159 4.68 6.17 -4.16
C ALA A 159 4.73 4.94 -3.24
N VAL A 160 5.70 4.04 -3.48
CA VAL A 160 5.95 2.87 -2.62
C VAL A 160 6.38 3.30 -1.22
N THR A 161 7.27 4.29 -1.11
CA THR A 161 7.66 4.81 0.20
C THR A 161 6.47 5.41 0.95
N ALA A 162 5.56 6.10 0.27
CA ALA A 162 4.33 6.59 0.88
C ALA A 162 3.41 5.46 1.35
N HIS A 163 3.25 4.41 0.54
CA HIS A 163 2.51 3.20 0.92
C HIS A 163 3.06 2.63 2.23
N GLU A 164 4.37 2.38 2.29
CA GLU A 164 5.00 1.75 3.44
C GLU A 164 5.04 2.67 4.68
N LEU A 165 5.63 3.85 4.53
CA LEU A 165 5.86 4.77 5.65
C LEU A 165 4.57 5.43 6.14
N LEU A 166 3.72 5.90 5.24
CA LEU A 166 2.53 6.69 5.60
C LEU A 166 1.27 5.81 5.64
N GLY A 167 1.27 4.67 4.96
CA GLY A 167 0.14 3.73 4.95
C GLY A 167 0.20 2.67 6.03
N HIS A 168 1.37 2.11 6.32
CA HIS A 168 1.54 1.08 7.36
C HIS A 168 2.04 1.65 8.67
N VAL A 169 3.19 2.34 8.66
CA VAL A 169 3.83 2.80 9.92
C VAL A 169 2.98 3.86 10.64
N LEU A 170 2.50 4.89 9.92
CA LEU A 170 1.59 5.89 10.50
C LEU A 170 0.32 5.25 11.06
N GLU A 171 -0.32 4.36 10.29
CA GLU A 171 -1.58 3.76 10.69
C GLU A 171 -1.43 2.79 11.85
N ARG A 172 -0.30 2.07 11.95
CA ARG A 172 0.05 1.31 13.15
C ARG A 172 0.08 2.25 14.37
N LYS A 173 0.76 3.39 14.26
CA LYS A 173 0.85 4.35 15.38
C LYS A 173 -0.51 4.90 15.79
N ARG A 174 -1.38 5.18 14.82
CA ARG A 174 -2.77 5.58 15.08
C ARG A 174 -3.53 4.48 15.78
N ALA A 175 -3.47 3.25 15.28
CA ALA A 175 -4.13 2.11 15.88
C ALA A 175 -3.66 1.85 17.34
N GLU A 176 -2.40 2.15 17.67
CA GLU A 176 -1.87 2.09 19.04
C GLU A 176 -2.57 3.08 19.97
N ARG A 177 -2.74 4.33 19.53
CA ARG A 177 -3.47 5.36 20.28
C ARG A 177 -4.91 4.94 20.61
N TYR A 178 -5.55 4.17 19.73
CA TYR A 178 -6.90 3.64 19.94
C TYR A 178 -6.93 2.27 20.65
N GLY A 179 -5.77 1.71 21.03
CA GLY A 179 -5.69 0.40 21.70
C GLY A 179 -6.06 -0.79 20.82
N VAL A 180 -6.01 -0.63 19.48
CA VAL A 180 -6.44 -1.66 18.50
C VAL A 180 -5.31 -2.14 17.59
N ALA A 181 -4.08 -1.70 17.79
CA ALA A 181 -2.95 -2.02 16.92
C ALA A 181 -2.73 -3.53 16.72
N GLU A 182 -2.87 -4.33 17.79
CA GLU A 182 -2.75 -5.80 17.74
C GLU A 182 -3.81 -6.49 16.86
N VAL A 183 -4.99 -5.89 16.74
CA VAL A 183 -6.08 -6.41 15.90
C VAL A 183 -6.10 -5.78 14.52
N TYR A 184 -5.57 -4.56 14.40
CA TYR A 184 -5.48 -3.81 13.16
C TYR A 184 -4.64 -4.54 12.10
N LYS A 185 -3.57 -5.23 12.51
CA LYS A 185 -2.78 -6.06 11.58
C LYS A 185 -3.58 -7.17 10.90
N PHE A 186 -4.73 -7.57 11.46
CA PHE A 186 -5.66 -8.52 10.86
C PHE A 186 -6.80 -7.83 10.09
N HIS A 187 -6.85 -6.50 10.00
CA HIS A 187 -7.94 -5.82 9.33
C HIS A 187 -7.67 -5.71 7.82
N ARG A 188 -8.62 -6.13 6.97
CA ARG A 188 -8.45 -6.18 5.50
C ARG A 188 -8.16 -4.82 4.86
N ASN A 189 -8.63 -3.74 5.48
CA ASN A 189 -8.40 -2.39 4.99
C ASN A 189 -7.01 -1.83 5.34
N GLU A 190 -6.16 -2.57 6.07
CA GLU A 190 -4.78 -2.12 6.32
C GLU A 190 -4.01 -1.96 5.01
N GLU A 191 -3.81 -3.03 4.25
CA GLU A 191 -3.27 -3.00 2.89
C GLU A 191 -3.98 -2.01 1.94
N ALA A 192 -5.31 -2.07 1.84
CA ALA A 192 -6.03 -1.19 0.91
C ALA A 192 -5.86 0.30 1.21
N ASN A 193 -5.70 0.67 2.48
CA ASN A 193 -5.43 2.05 2.84
C ASN A 193 -4.02 2.48 2.44
N ALA A 194 -3.04 1.61 2.66
CA ALA A 194 -1.66 1.86 2.24
C ALA A 194 -1.57 1.96 0.71
N GLY A 195 -2.26 1.08 0.00
CA GLY A 195 -2.49 1.15 -1.45
C GLY A 195 -3.06 2.49 -1.88
N LEU A 196 -4.20 2.91 -1.33
CA LEU A 196 -4.81 4.22 -1.64
C LEU A 196 -3.85 5.39 -1.45
N ILE A 197 -3.05 5.37 -0.38
CA ILE A 197 -2.04 6.41 -0.13
C ILE A 197 -0.96 6.38 -1.21
N GLY A 198 -0.35 5.21 -1.45
CA GLY A 198 0.70 5.06 -2.46
C GLY A 198 0.24 5.44 -3.87
N TRP A 199 -0.92 4.93 -4.30
CA TRP A 199 -1.50 5.22 -5.61
C TRP A 199 -1.83 6.70 -5.78
N THR A 200 -2.40 7.34 -4.76
CA THR A 200 -2.71 8.78 -4.80
C THR A 200 -1.44 9.61 -4.89
N VAL A 201 -0.43 9.30 -4.07
CA VAL A 201 0.87 9.99 -4.12
C VAL A 201 1.52 9.83 -5.49
N GLY A 202 1.56 8.62 -6.05
CA GLY A 202 2.09 8.38 -7.39
C GLY A 202 1.35 9.20 -8.46
N ALA A 203 0.01 9.19 -8.45
CA ALA A 203 -0.80 9.94 -9.39
C ALA A 203 -0.59 11.47 -9.27
N GLU A 204 -0.51 12.01 -8.06
CA GLU A 204 -0.23 13.43 -7.81
C GLU A 204 1.16 13.86 -8.29
N LEU A 205 2.12 12.93 -8.32
CA LEU A 205 3.48 13.17 -8.84
C LEU A 205 3.56 13.06 -10.37
N GLY A 206 2.44 12.74 -11.04
CA GLY A 206 2.36 12.58 -12.49
C GLY A 206 2.75 11.19 -12.99
N ASN A 207 2.87 10.20 -12.10
CA ASN A 207 3.17 8.84 -12.52
C ASN A 207 1.96 8.24 -13.24
N LYS A 208 2.24 7.32 -14.15
CA LYS A 208 1.20 6.47 -14.72
C LYS A 208 0.68 5.51 -13.67
N ILE A 209 -0.63 5.27 -13.68
CA ILE A 209 -1.27 4.32 -12.76
C ILE A 209 -1.28 2.95 -13.45
N THR A 210 -0.12 2.31 -13.50
CA THR A 210 0.08 1.01 -14.16
C THR A 210 -0.15 -0.19 -13.24
N ASP A 211 -0.36 0.05 -11.94
CA ASP A 211 -0.67 -1.01 -11.00
C ASP A 211 -2.13 -1.46 -11.16
N GLY A 212 -2.32 -2.70 -11.61
CA GLY A 212 -3.63 -3.28 -11.81
C GLY A 212 -4.44 -3.47 -10.53
N TRP A 213 -3.83 -3.37 -9.35
CA TRP A 213 -4.54 -3.44 -8.06
C TRP A 213 -5.31 -2.16 -7.76
N SER A 214 -4.75 -0.99 -8.10
CA SER A 214 -5.45 0.29 -7.97
C SER A 214 -6.76 0.30 -8.77
N TRP A 215 -6.72 -0.09 -10.05
CA TRP A 215 -7.91 -0.18 -10.91
C TRP A 215 -8.96 -1.17 -10.38
N LYS A 216 -8.52 -2.34 -9.87
CA LYS A 216 -9.44 -3.30 -9.25
C LYS A 216 -10.12 -2.72 -8.02
N TYR A 217 -9.36 -2.07 -7.15
CA TYR A 217 -9.92 -1.44 -5.94
C TYR A 217 -10.93 -0.35 -6.29
N MET A 218 -10.60 0.49 -7.27
CA MET A 218 -11.47 1.59 -7.68
C MET A 218 -12.75 1.13 -8.37
N ALA A 219 -12.70 -0.01 -9.07
CA ALA A 219 -13.87 -0.62 -9.71
C ALA A 219 -14.78 -1.35 -8.70
N ASP A 220 -14.20 -2.22 -7.86
CA ASP A 220 -14.92 -3.01 -6.86
C ASP A 220 -13.99 -3.33 -5.67
N PRO A 221 -14.10 -2.57 -4.55
CA PRO A 221 -13.31 -2.82 -3.36
C PRO A 221 -13.48 -4.22 -2.75
N ASP A 222 -14.67 -4.83 -2.85
CA ASP A 222 -14.90 -6.16 -2.28
C ASP A 222 -14.29 -7.26 -3.16
N ASP A 223 -14.38 -7.16 -4.49
CA ASP A 223 -13.66 -8.05 -5.41
C ASP A 223 -12.14 -7.89 -5.26
N TYR A 224 -11.64 -6.66 -5.08
CA TYR A 224 -10.25 -6.40 -4.73
C TYR A 224 -9.81 -7.20 -3.50
N HIS A 225 -10.56 -7.08 -2.39
CA HIS A 225 -10.21 -7.77 -1.15
C HIS A 225 -10.28 -9.29 -1.32
N LYS A 226 -11.30 -9.80 -2.04
CA LYS A 226 -11.43 -11.23 -2.32
C LYS A 226 -10.23 -11.76 -3.09
N ARG A 227 -9.79 -11.04 -4.13
CA ARG A 227 -8.61 -11.43 -4.93
C ARG A 227 -7.33 -11.34 -4.12
N LEU A 228 -7.14 -10.28 -3.35
CA LEU A 228 -5.96 -10.12 -2.50
C LEU A 228 -5.86 -11.27 -1.50
N GLN A 229 -6.98 -11.68 -0.90
CA GLN A 229 -7.04 -12.83 0.02
C GLN A 229 -6.70 -14.18 -0.62
N SER A 230 -6.67 -14.29 -1.96
CA SER A 230 -6.24 -15.49 -2.67
C SER A 230 -4.82 -15.40 -3.25
N THR A 231 -4.04 -14.37 -2.89
CA THR A 231 -2.65 -14.21 -3.37
C THR A 231 -1.62 -14.79 -2.40
N THR A 232 -1.72 -14.46 -1.11
CA THR A 232 -0.77 -14.90 -0.08
C THR A 232 -1.48 -15.31 1.21
N ALA A 233 -0.82 -16.15 2.02
CA ALA A 233 -1.35 -16.58 3.31
C ALA A 233 -1.56 -15.41 4.29
N ALA A 234 -0.68 -14.41 4.25
CA ALA A 234 -0.79 -13.22 5.10
C ALA A 234 -2.07 -12.42 4.82
N TYR A 235 -2.45 -12.26 3.55
CA TYR A 235 -3.69 -11.57 3.18
C TYR A 235 -4.93 -12.41 3.45
N ALA A 236 -4.89 -13.74 3.26
CA ALA A 236 -5.99 -14.64 3.57
C ALA A 236 -6.44 -14.57 5.05
N ALA A 237 -5.51 -14.25 5.94
CA ALA A 237 -5.74 -14.04 7.37
C ALA A 237 -6.47 -12.72 7.71
N LYS A 238 -6.55 -11.77 6.78
CA LYS A 238 -7.15 -10.45 7.02
C LYS A 238 -8.68 -10.54 7.05
N LEU A 239 -9.32 -9.68 7.83
CA LEU A 239 -10.74 -9.70 8.17
C LEU A 239 -11.33 -8.29 8.02
N SER A 240 -12.56 -8.17 7.53
CA SER A 240 -13.39 -6.99 7.74
C SER A 240 -13.80 -6.86 9.21
N THR A 241 -14.29 -5.69 9.61
CA THR A 241 -14.90 -5.46 10.92
C THR A 241 -15.97 -6.50 11.27
N GLU A 242 -16.85 -6.85 10.34
CA GLU A 242 -17.89 -7.85 10.58
C GLU A 242 -17.30 -9.27 10.72
N GLU A 243 -16.30 -9.61 9.91
CA GLU A 243 -15.63 -10.90 10.01
C GLU A 243 -14.81 -11.03 11.31
N MET A 244 -14.31 -9.95 11.90
CA MET A 244 -13.64 -9.98 13.21
C MET A 244 -14.56 -10.44 14.35
N LYS A 245 -15.88 -10.30 14.20
CA LYS A 245 -16.88 -10.80 15.15
C LYS A 245 -17.02 -12.33 15.09
N SER A 246 -16.79 -12.90 13.91
CA SER A 246 -16.91 -14.34 13.63
C SER A 246 -15.77 -14.83 12.70
N PRO A 247 -14.50 -14.78 13.14
CA PRO A 247 -13.35 -15.01 12.27
C PRO A 247 -13.31 -16.42 11.71
N ARG A 248 -13.75 -17.41 12.51
CA ARG A 248 -13.85 -18.82 12.09
C ARG A 248 -14.71 -18.98 10.83
N THR A 249 -15.90 -18.38 10.81
CA THR A 249 -16.82 -18.46 9.66
C THR A 249 -16.22 -17.81 8.41
N ALA A 250 -15.51 -16.69 8.57
CA ALA A 250 -14.81 -16.04 7.47
C ALA A 250 -13.72 -16.94 6.88
N TYR A 251 -12.90 -17.58 7.74
CA TYR A 251 -11.86 -18.50 7.30
C TYR A 251 -12.42 -19.77 6.67
N GLU A 252 -13.52 -20.34 7.18
CA GLU A 252 -14.20 -21.49 6.57
C GLU A 252 -14.70 -21.17 5.15
N LYS A 253 -15.32 -19.99 4.96
CA LYS A 253 -15.76 -19.55 3.64
C LYS A 253 -14.58 -19.41 2.67
N ARG A 254 -13.50 -18.75 3.11
CA ARG A 254 -12.29 -18.59 2.29
C ARG A 254 -11.64 -19.93 1.97
N LEU A 255 -11.62 -20.87 2.91
CA LEU A 255 -11.08 -22.20 2.68
C LEU A 255 -11.83 -22.89 1.53
N ALA A 256 -13.17 -22.83 1.52
CA ALA A 256 -13.98 -23.37 0.43
C ALA A 256 -13.72 -22.66 -0.91
N ASP A 257 -13.56 -21.33 -0.91
CA ASP A 257 -13.20 -20.57 -2.11
C ASP A 257 -11.83 -21.00 -2.66
N ILE A 258 -10.83 -21.18 -1.79
CA ILE A 258 -9.47 -21.61 -2.16
C ILE A 258 -9.46 -23.05 -2.67
N GLU A 259 -10.24 -23.95 -2.06
CA GLU A 259 -10.42 -25.31 -2.56
C GLU A 259 -11.05 -25.32 -3.95
N THR A 260 -12.03 -24.44 -4.20
CA THR A 260 -12.63 -24.29 -5.53
C THR A 260 -11.61 -23.80 -6.56
N LEU A 261 -10.77 -22.81 -6.19
CA LEU A 261 -9.69 -22.33 -7.06
C LEU A 261 -8.67 -23.42 -7.38
N LEU A 262 -8.23 -24.20 -6.37
CA LEU A 262 -7.32 -25.33 -6.55
C LEU A 262 -7.90 -26.39 -7.48
N LEU A 263 -9.18 -26.74 -7.30
CA LEU A 263 -9.88 -27.70 -8.18
C LEU A 263 -10.01 -27.20 -9.62
N GLY A 264 -10.09 -25.88 -9.83
CA GLY A 264 -10.18 -25.25 -11.15
C GLY A 264 -8.85 -25.10 -11.89
N LEU A 265 -7.69 -25.24 -11.22
CA LEU A 265 -6.38 -25.04 -11.85
C LEU A 265 -6.11 -25.99 -13.03
N PRO A 266 -6.43 -27.29 -12.97
CA PRO A 266 -6.23 -28.19 -14.12
C PRO A 266 -7.03 -27.74 -15.35
N ALA A 267 -8.31 -27.40 -15.19
CA ALA A 267 -9.15 -26.92 -16.28
C ALA A 267 -8.66 -25.57 -16.82
N ARG A 268 -8.17 -24.68 -15.95
CA ARG A 268 -7.53 -23.42 -16.38
C ARG A 268 -6.27 -23.67 -17.20
N ARG A 269 -5.41 -24.61 -16.76
CA ARG A 269 -4.21 -25.01 -17.50
C ARG A 269 -4.56 -25.56 -18.88
N GLU A 270 -5.52 -26.48 -18.93
CA GLU A 270 -6.00 -27.07 -20.17
C GLU A 270 -6.55 -25.99 -21.11
N SER A 271 -7.39 -25.09 -20.62
CA SER A 271 -7.90 -23.95 -21.38
C SER A 271 -6.77 -23.12 -21.99
N LEU A 272 -5.75 -22.75 -21.21
CA LEU A 272 -4.61 -21.96 -21.71
C LEU A 272 -3.81 -22.72 -22.79
N VAL A 273 -3.61 -24.03 -22.62
CA VAL A 273 -2.96 -24.89 -23.62
C VAL A 273 -3.81 -24.98 -24.89
N THR A 274 -5.13 -25.12 -24.77
CA THR A 274 -6.05 -25.11 -25.92
C THR A 274 -5.95 -23.79 -26.68
N TRP A 275 -5.88 -22.66 -25.98
CA TRP A 275 -5.72 -21.37 -26.63
C TRP A 275 -4.39 -21.21 -27.35
N GLN A 276 -3.31 -21.77 -26.81
CA GLN A 276 -2.04 -21.82 -27.52
C GLN A 276 -2.15 -22.67 -28.79
N ARG A 277 -2.79 -23.85 -28.72
CA ARG A 277 -3.05 -24.69 -29.90
C ARG A 277 -3.91 -24.02 -30.95
N ILE A 278 -4.90 -23.21 -30.55
CA ILE A 278 -5.73 -22.45 -31.49
C ILE A 278 -4.88 -21.43 -32.25
N ILE A 279 -3.93 -20.76 -31.57
CA ILE A 279 -2.98 -19.86 -32.24
C ILE A 279 -2.11 -20.66 -33.22
N ASP A 280 -1.53 -21.78 -32.77
CA ASP A 280 -0.69 -22.64 -33.62
C ASP A 280 -1.47 -23.14 -34.85
N HIS A 281 -2.74 -23.52 -34.69
CA HIS A 281 -3.63 -23.91 -35.79
C HIS A 281 -3.81 -22.81 -36.84
N PHE A 282 -4.04 -21.56 -36.43
CA PHE A 282 -4.14 -20.46 -37.37
C PHE A 282 -2.83 -20.20 -38.13
N ILE A 283 -1.69 -20.37 -37.48
CA ILE A 283 -0.37 -20.19 -38.11
C ILE A 283 -0.07 -21.34 -39.08
N GLU A 284 -0.30 -22.59 -38.65
CA GLU A 284 0.14 -23.79 -39.38
C GLU A 284 -0.86 -24.26 -40.44
N GLU A 285 -2.17 -24.20 -40.16
CA GLU A 285 -3.20 -24.77 -41.05
C GLU A 285 -3.86 -23.71 -41.93
N HIS A 286 -3.85 -22.45 -41.51
CA HIS A 286 -4.37 -21.31 -42.29
C HIS A 286 -3.27 -20.44 -42.89
N ASP A 287 -2.00 -20.83 -42.77
CA ASP A 287 -0.83 -20.09 -43.25
C ASP A 287 -0.84 -18.60 -42.81
N MET A 288 -1.38 -18.30 -41.63
CA MET A 288 -1.38 -16.94 -41.11
C MET A 288 0.03 -16.55 -40.64
N ASP A 289 0.37 -15.28 -40.82
CA ASP A 289 1.57 -14.72 -40.22
C ASP A 289 1.51 -14.88 -38.69
N GLY A 290 2.61 -15.34 -38.08
CA GLY A 290 2.73 -15.56 -36.64
C GLY A 290 2.97 -14.28 -35.85
N ASP A 291 3.55 -13.26 -36.50
CA ASP A 291 3.89 -11.98 -35.87
C ASP A 291 2.70 -11.30 -35.17
N PRO A 292 1.47 -11.26 -35.74
CA PRO A 292 0.28 -10.75 -35.06
C PRO A 292 -0.10 -11.48 -33.76
N PHE A 293 0.35 -12.71 -33.52
CA PHE A 293 -0.02 -13.50 -32.33
C PHE A 293 1.01 -13.45 -31.21
N THR A 294 2.18 -12.85 -31.43
CA THR A 294 3.31 -12.85 -30.48
C THR A 294 2.89 -12.44 -29.06
N SER A 295 2.19 -11.31 -28.91
CA SER A 295 1.79 -10.79 -27.59
C SER A 295 0.83 -11.74 -26.85
N LEU A 296 -0.06 -12.42 -27.58
CA LEU A 296 -0.96 -13.41 -26.99
C LEU A 296 -0.20 -14.66 -26.56
N ASN A 297 0.71 -15.15 -27.39
CA ASN A 297 1.55 -16.30 -27.06
C ASN A 297 2.43 -16.03 -25.84
N GLU A 298 3.06 -14.85 -25.76
CA GLU A 298 3.84 -14.43 -24.59
C GLU A 298 2.97 -14.37 -23.33
N SER A 299 1.76 -13.80 -23.42
CA SER A 299 0.83 -13.72 -22.29
C SER A 299 0.32 -15.09 -21.82
N LEU A 300 -0.03 -15.98 -22.75
CA LEU A 300 -0.44 -17.36 -22.46
C LEU A 300 0.70 -18.14 -21.83
N TYR A 301 1.91 -18.04 -22.39
CA TYR A 301 3.10 -18.69 -21.89
C TYR A 301 3.44 -18.21 -20.47
N ALA A 302 3.50 -16.89 -20.25
CA ALA A 302 3.75 -16.31 -18.92
C ALA A 302 2.70 -16.78 -17.90
N THR A 303 1.42 -16.81 -18.28
CA THR A 303 0.35 -17.32 -17.41
C THR A 303 0.54 -18.80 -17.10
N LEU A 304 0.86 -19.63 -18.09
CA LEU A 304 1.13 -21.06 -17.90
C LEU A 304 2.32 -21.30 -16.97
N GLN A 305 3.41 -20.55 -17.13
CA GLN A 305 4.59 -20.62 -16.28
C GLN A 305 4.29 -20.19 -14.83
N SER A 306 3.33 -19.29 -14.61
CA SER A 306 2.92 -18.86 -13.27
C SER A 306 1.97 -19.82 -12.53
N LEU A 307 1.38 -20.80 -13.24
CA LEU A 307 0.40 -21.72 -12.63
C LEU A 307 0.98 -22.59 -11.49
N PRO A 308 2.20 -23.14 -11.58
CA PRO A 308 2.82 -23.86 -10.46
C PRO A 308 2.96 -23.00 -9.20
N ASP A 309 3.40 -21.75 -9.33
CA ASP A 309 3.52 -20.82 -8.20
C ASP A 309 2.14 -20.45 -7.64
N THR A 310 1.17 -20.25 -8.52
CA THR A 310 -0.24 -20.05 -8.12
C THR A 310 -0.76 -21.24 -7.32
N GLU A 311 -0.51 -22.47 -7.78
CA GLU A 311 -0.91 -23.69 -7.07
C GLU A 311 -0.22 -23.80 -5.72
N TYR A 312 1.09 -23.55 -5.67
CA TYR A 312 1.87 -23.55 -4.44
C TYR A 312 1.32 -22.54 -3.42
N ASN A 313 1.08 -21.30 -3.85
CA ASN A 313 0.54 -20.25 -2.99
C ASN A 313 -0.86 -20.60 -2.48
N LEU A 314 -1.75 -21.11 -3.34
CA LEU A 314 -3.09 -21.54 -2.92
C LEU A 314 -3.03 -22.70 -1.90
N ARG A 315 -2.09 -23.64 -2.05
CA ARG A 315 -1.86 -24.70 -1.05
C ARG A 315 -1.36 -24.13 0.28
N LYS A 316 -0.46 -23.16 0.26
CA LYS A 316 0.01 -22.45 1.46
C LYS A 316 -1.11 -21.67 2.15
N ILE A 317 -1.97 -21.01 1.37
CA ILE A 317 -3.16 -20.33 1.88
C ILE A 317 -4.10 -21.35 2.55
N LYS A 318 -4.36 -22.49 1.89
CA LYS A 318 -5.17 -23.58 2.45
C LYS A 318 -4.62 -24.05 3.81
N GLU A 319 -3.34 -24.42 3.88
CA GLU A 319 -2.68 -24.84 5.12
C GLU A 319 -2.81 -23.80 6.23
N HIS A 320 -2.64 -22.52 5.87
CA HIS A 320 -2.73 -21.40 6.81
C HIS A 320 -4.17 -21.20 7.33
N LEU A 321 -5.17 -21.21 6.45
CA LEU A 321 -6.58 -21.08 6.82
C LEU A 321 -7.03 -22.22 7.73
N GLU A 322 -6.64 -23.47 7.42
CA GLU A 322 -6.90 -24.61 8.31
C GLU A 322 -6.26 -24.43 9.68
N SER A 323 -5.03 -23.89 9.74
CA SER A 323 -4.37 -23.57 11.00
C SER A 323 -5.08 -22.47 11.78
N LEU A 324 -5.61 -21.44 11.11
CA LEU A 324 -6.39 -20.38 11.73
C LEU A 324 -7.74 -20.89 12.26
N ILE A 325 -8.40 -21.78 11.52
CA ILE A 325 -9.63 -22.44 11.97
C ILE A 325 -9.36 -23.27 13.23
N ARG A 326 -8.31 -24.11 13.24
CA ARG A 326 -7.90 -24.86 14.43
C ARG A 326 -7.54 -23.94 15.60
N LYS A 327 -6.87 -22.81 15.32
CA LYS A 327 -6.57 -21.79 16.34
C LYS A 327 -7.86 -21.26 16.95
N CYS A 328 -8.87 -20.91 16.16
CA CYS A 328 -10.17 -20.41 16.65
C CYS A 328 -10.87 -21.41 17.58
N ASP A 329 -10.71 -22.71 17.37
CA ASP A 329 -11.35 -23.77 18.17
C ASP A 329 -10.66 -24.01 19.53
N GLY A 330 -9.37 -23.66 19.65
CA GLY A 330 -8.58 -23.84 20.88
C GLY A 330 -8.87 -22.83 21.99
N GLU A 331 -8.49 -23.14 23.23
CA GLU A 331 -8.71 -22.25 24.39
C GLU A 331 -8.00 -20.89 24.24
N ALA A 332 -6.74 -20.89 23.81
CA ALA A 332 -6.01 -19.66 23.47
C ALA A 332 -6.67 -18.90 22.29
N GLY A 333 -7.34 -19.63 21.40
CA GLY A 333 -8.16 -19.11 20.31
C GLY A 333 -9.33 -18.27 20.78
N LYS A 334 -10.07 -18.76 21.77
CA LYS A 334 -11.26 -18.07 22.31
C LYS A 334 -10.93 -16.69 22.86
N ALA A 335 -9.82 -16.54 23.57
CA ALA A 335 -9.37 -15.24 24.06
C ALA A 335 -8.99 -14.30 22.90
N TRP A 336 -8.29 -14.82 21.89
CA TRP A 336 -7.91 -14.07 20.71
C TRP A 336 -9.13 -13.62 19.89
N THR A 337 -10.07 -14.52 19.58
CA THR A 337 -11.31 -14.20 18.85
C THR A 337 -12.21 -13.27 19.65
N GLY A 338 -12.30 -13.46 20.98
CA GLY A 338 -12.96 -12.51 21.88
C GLY A 338 -12.36 -11.11 21.82
N SER A 339 -11.03 -10.99 21.77
CA SER A 339 -10.38 -9.68 21.57
C SER A 339 -10.63 -9.07 20.20
N LEU A 340 -10.73 -9.86 19.13
CA LEU A 340 -11.08 -9.37 17.79
C LEU A 340 -12.51 -8.80 17.80
N ALA A 341 -13.47 -9.59 18.28
CA ALA A 341 -14.87 -9.20 18.35
C ALA A 341 -15.08 -7.96 19.24
N ALA A 342 -14.46 -7.90 20.41
CA ALA A 342 -14.57 -6.76 21.32
C ALA A 342 -14.03 -5.44 20.75
N LYS A 343 -13.07 -5.51 19.81
CA LYS A 343 -12.46 -4.35 19.18
C LYS A 343 -13.02 -4.05 17.79
N ALA A 344 -13.82 -4.95 17.22
CA ALA A 344 -14.40 -4.80 15.88
C ALA A 344 -15.11 -3.45 15.71
N ASP A 345 -15.94 -3.07 16.69
CA ASP A 345 -16.73 -1.84 16.63
C ASP A 345 -15.99 -0.59 17.18
N ASN A 346 -14.67 -0.67 17.39
CA ASN A 346 -13.86 0.46 17.85
C ASN A 346 -13.96 1.65 16.87
N GLY A 347 -14.04 2.87 17.42
CA GLY A 347 -14.18 4.10 16.63
C GLY A 347 -13.09 4.29 15.57
N TYR A 348 -11.89 3.73 15.79
CA TYR A 348 -10.80 3.75 14.81
C TYR A 348 -11.20 3.15 13.46
N PHE A 349 -11.89 2.00 13.43
CA PHE A 349 -12.25 1.36 12.17
C PHE A 349 -13.29 2.14 11.38
N LYS A 350 -14.24 2.79 12.08
CA LYS A 350 -15.23 3.68 11.46
C LYS A 350 -14.58 4.93 10.88
N GLU A 351 -13.69 5.55 11.65
CA GLU A 351 -12.94 6.72 11.20
C GLU A 351 -12.04 6.37 10.01
N LYS A 352 -11.37 5.22 10.06
CA LYS A 352 -10.53 4.76 8.96
C LYS A 352 -11.34 4.52 7.69
N ALA A 353 -12.52 3.90 7.77
CA ALA A 353 -13.39 3.71 6.62
C ALA A 353 -13.80 5.06 5.98
N ARG A 354 -14.12 6.07 6.80
CA ARG A 354 -14.40 7.44 6.34
C ARG A 354 -13.21 8.03 5.60
N VAL A 355 -12.02 8.00 6.20
CA VAL A 355 -10.80 8.56 5.60
C VAL A 355 -10.42 7.83 4.30
N MET A 356 -10.60 6.52 4.24
CA MET A 356 -10.37 5.76 3.00
C MET A 356 -11.32 6.17 1.88
N GLU A 357 -12.59 6.43 2.19
CA GLU A 357 -13.54 6.93 1.20
C GLU A 357 -13.14 8.31 0.65
N GLU A 358 -12.64 9.20 1.52
CA GLU A 358 -12.12 10.50 1.09
C GLU A 358 -10.91 10.35 0.15
N ARG A 359 -9.97 9.47 0.50
CA ARG A 359 -8.82 9.15 -0.38
C ARG A 359 -9.26 8.53 -1.70
N ARG A 360 -10.26 7.65 -1.66
CA ARG A 360 -10.87 7.05 -2.86
C ARG A 360 -11.45 8.13 -3.77
N GLN A 361 -12.12 9.14 -3.22
CA GLN A 361 -12.66 10.27 -4.00
C GLN A 361 -11.55 11.11 -4.64
N VAL A 362 -10.46 11.39 -3.91
CA VAL A 362 -9.29 12.08 -4.46
C VAL A 362 -8.69 11.29 -5.62
N LEU A 363 -8.41 10.00 -5.43
CA LEU A 363 -7.85 9.15 -6.47
C LEU A 363 -8.80 9.01 -7.67
N THR A 364 -10.11 8.94 -7.45
CA THR A 364 -11.11 8.94 -8.54
C THR A 364 -10.97 10.20 -9.41
N GLY A 365 -10.81 11.38 -8.79
CA GLY A 365 -10.59 12.62 -9.52
C GLY A 365 -9.30 12.61 -10.35
N LEU A 366 -8.22 12.05 -9.79
CA LEU A 366 -6.92 11.91 -10.50
C LEU A 366 -6.98 10.87 -11.64
N MET A 367 -7.87 9.88 -11.52
CA MET A 367 -8.11 8.84 -12.52
C MET A 367 -9.12 9.24 -13.60
N GLN A 368 -9.77 10.40 -13.46
CA GLN A 368 -10.81 10.83 -14.39
C GLN A 368 -10.28 10.97 -15.82
N GLY A 369 -10.92 10.28 -16.77
CA GLY A 369 -10.53 10.28 -18.19
C GLY A 369 -9.33 9.38 -18.52
N LYS A 370 -8.79 8.65 -17.52
CA LYS A 370 -7.77 7.61 -17.72
C LYS A 370 -8.43 6.24 -17.81
N THR A 371 -7.81 5.32 -18.52
CA THR A 371 -8.20 3.91 -18.54
C THR A 371 -6.97 3.04 -18.27
N TRP A 372 -7.19 1.78 -17.91
CA TRP A 372 -6.11 0.81 -17.79
C TRP A 372 -5.26 0.77 -19.06
N GLU A 373 -5.90 0.77 -20.22
CA GLU A 373 -5.25 0.67 -21.53
C GLU A 373 -4.45 1.94 -21.88
N SER A 374 -4.89 3.13 -21.46
CA SER A 374 -4.14 4.37 -21.72
C SER A 374 -2.92 4.54 -20.80
N GLU A 375 -2.94 3.90 -19.64
CA GLU A 375 -1.85 3.91 -18.68
C GLU A 375 -0.85 2.74 -18.92
N ALA A 376 -1.32 1.59 -19.38
CA ALA A 376 -0.48 0.45 -19.72
C ALA A 376 0.49 0.75 -20.89
N PRO A 377 1.64 0.06 -20.98
CA PRO A 377 2.46 0.08 -22.19
C PRO A 377 1.62 -0.39 -23.39
N PRO A 378 1.65 0.33 -24.53
CA PRO A 378 0.83 -0.05 -25.68
C PRO A 378 1.29 -1.41 -26.22
N THR A 379 0.32 -2.23 -26.63
CA THR A 379 0.59 -3.42 -27.42
C THR A 379 1.30 -3.03 -28.72
N PRO A 380 2.33 -3.76 -29.18
CA PRO A 380 2.97 -3.49 -30.45
C PRO A 380 1.96 -3.37 -31.62
N PRO A 381 2.23 -2.54 -32.64
CA PRO A 381 1.37 -2.47 -33.82
C PRO A 381 1.19 -3.83 -34.49
N GLY A 382 -0.01 -4.10 -35.02
CA GLY A 382 -0.31 -5.33 -35.77
C GLY A 382 -0.67 -6.55 -34.92
N GLN A 383 -0.70 -6.43 -33.59
CA GLN A 383 -1.03 -7.53 -32.69
C GLN A 383 -2.55 -7.79 -32.61
N ILE A 384 -2.93 -9.06 -32.57
CA ILE A 384 -4.30 -9.53 -32.40
C ILE A 384 -4.64 -9.52 -30.90
N SER A 385 -5.79 -8.95 -30.57
CA SER A 385 -6.36 -9.01 -29.22
C SER A 385 -7.03 -10.35 -28.94
N ARG A 386 -7.26 -10.64 -27.66
CA ARG A 386 -7.97 -11.86 -27.26
C ARG A 386 -9.35 -12.00 -27.88
N ALA A 387 -10.12 -10.92 -27.91
CA ALA A 387 -11.46 -10.90 -28.51
C ALA A 387 -11.42 -11.15 -30.03
N GLN A 388 -10.40 -10.63 -30.72
CA GLN A 388 -10.21 -10.90 -32.15
C GLN A 388 -9.83 -12.36 -32.40
N LEU A 389 -8.97 -12.97 -31.56
CA LEU A 389 -8.68 -14.41 -31.65
C LEU A 389 -9.92 -15.27 -31.43
N GLU A 390 -10.75 -14.91 -30.43
CA GLU A 390 -12.03 -15.58 -30.18
C GLU A 390 -12.96 -15.48 -31.39
N GLU A 391 -13.07 -14.29 -32.02
CA GLU A 391 -13.86 -14.10 -33.23
C GLU A 391 -13.33 -14.92 -34.42
N LEU A 392 -12.00 -14.96 -34.61
CA LEU A 392 -11.37 -15.81 -35.64
C LEU A 392 -11.73 -17.28 -35.41
N TRP A 393 -11.61 -17.75 -34.16
CA TRP A 393 -11.91 -19.13 -33.81
C TRP A 393 -13.38 -19.50 -34.00
N GLU A 394 -14.32 -18.62 -33.64
CA GLU A 394 -15.74 -18.87 -33.89
C GLU A 394 -16.06 -18.94 -35.39
N LYS A 395 -15.42 -18.10 -36.21
CA LYS A 395 -15.57 -18.14 -37.67
C LYS A 395 -15.01 -19.42 -38.26
N ASP A 396 -13.85 -19.85 -37.79
CA ASP A 396 -13.21 -21.06 -38.29
C ASP A 396 -14.04 -22.32 -37.97
N LYS A 397 -14.52 -22.45 -36.73
CA LYS A 397 -15.45 -23.51 -36.33
C LYS A 397 -16.71 -23.55 -37.19
N ALA A 398 -17.28 -22.39 -37.52
CA ALA A 398 -18.46 -22.29 -38.37
C ALA A 398 -18.19 -22.72 -39.83
N SER A 399 -16.94 -22.63 -40.29
CA SER A 399 -16.51 -23.03 -41.63
C SER A 399 -16.27 -24.54 -41.79
N GLY A 400 -16.26 -25.29 -40.69
CA GLY A 400 -16.08 -26.76 -40.67
C GLY A 400 -14.62 -27.23 -40.61
N CYS A 401 -13.65 -26.32 -40.53
CA CYS A 401 -12.22 -26.66 -40.38
C CYS A 401 -11.83 -26.89 -38.90
N GLY A 402 -12.32 -26.06 -37.97
CA GLY A 402 -11.97 -26.11 -36.54
C GLY A 402 -12.64 -27.18 -35.66
N GLY A 403 -13.20 -28.25 -36.22
CA GLY A 403 -13.99 -29.24 -35.46
C GLY A 403 -13.18 -30.26 -34.64
N ILE A 404 -11.85 -30.24 -34.71
CA ILE A 404 -10.98 -31.30 -34.16
C ILE A 404 -9.75 -30.67 -33.46
N LEU A 405 -9.92 -30.14 -32.24
CA LEU A 405 -8.81 -29.76 -31.34
C LEU A 405 -9.08 -30.14 -29.89
#